data_AF-A0A931Q5G2-F1
#
_entry.id   AF-A0A931Q5G2-F1
#
_cell.length_a   1.000
_cell.length_b   1.000
_cell.length_c   1.000
_cell.angle_alpha   90.00
_cell.angle_beta   90.00
_cell.angle_gamma   90.00
#
_symmetry.space_group_name_H-M   'P 1'
#
loop_
_entity.id
_entity.type
_entity.pdbx_description
1 polymer ?
#
loop_
_entity_poly.entity_id
_entity_poly.type
_entity_poly.pdbx_seq_one_letter_code
_entity_poly.pdbx_strand_id
1 'polypeptide(L)'
;MATTTKQANFLLPEDLLDELKKAVPGRQQSKVVAEALRKELKHLKLKKSIQDSFGAWKEKDHPELNEGTEDFVRKLRKSTRLTRIR
;
A
#
# COMPACT_ATOMS: atom_id res chain seq x y z
N MET A 1 16.94 0.85 -14.20
CA MET A 1 17.52 -0.42 -13.70
C MET A 1 16.92 -1.55 -14.52
N ALA A 2 17.74 -2.34 -15.21
CA ALA A 2 17.27 -3.45 -16.04
C ALA A 2 16.58 -4.50 -15.14
N THR A 3 15.27 -4.67 -15.31
CA THR A 3 14.50 -5.67 -14.56
C THR A 3 14.81 -7.05 -15.13
N THR A 4 15.60 -7.84 -14.40
CA THR A 4 15.82 -9.25 -14.69
C THR A 4 14.51 -10.01 -14.53
N THR A 5 13.93 -10.46 -15.64
CA THR A 5 12.73 -11.30 -15.67
C THR A 5 13.12 -12.76 -15.43
N LYS A 6 12.59 -13.39 -14.37
CA LYS A 6 12.68 -14.84 -14.15
C LYS A 6 11.38 -15.50 -14.61
N GLN A 7 11.49 -16.61 -15.33
CA GLN A 7 10.35 -17.45 -15.66
C GLN A 7 9.93 -18.24 -14.41
N ALA A 8 8.63 -18.28 -14.16
CA ALA A 8 8.06 -19.05 -13.07
C ALA A 8 6.96 -19.93 -13.65
N ASN A 9 7.04 -21.23 -13.35
CA ASN A 9 6.11 -22.23 -13.87
C ASN A 9 4.94 -22.33 -12.89
N PHE A 10 3.82 -21.71 -13.24
CA PHE A 10 2.57 -21.82 -12.50
C PHE A 10 1.53 -22.52 -13.37
N LEU A 11 0.69 -23.34 -12.75
CA LEU A 11 -0.49 -23.89 -13.40
C LEU A 11 -1.61 -22.87 -13.29
N LEU A 12 -2.16 -22.48 -14.44
CA LEU A 12 -3.32 -21.60 -14.53
C LEU A 12 -4.47 -22.43 -15.14
N PRO A 13 -5.73 -22.22 -14.69
CA PRO A 13 -6.88 -22.85 -15.31
C PRO A 13 -6.96 -22.52 -16.80
N GLU A 14 -7.35 -23.50 -17.60
CA GLU A 14 -7.45 -23.38 -19.06
C GLU A 14 -8.44 -22.29 -19.48
N ASP A 15 -9.60 -22.24 -18.82
CA ASP A 15 -10.64 -21.24 -19.06
C ASP A 15 -10.10 -19.80 -18.94
N LEU A 16 -9.29 -19.55 -17.90
CA LEU A 16 -8.72 -18.24 -17.62
C LEU A 16 -7.63 -17.86 -18.63
N LEU A 17 -6.85 -18.84 -19.10
CA LEU A 17 -5.86 -18.61 -20.16
C LEU A 17 -6.54 -18.29 -21.49
N ASP A 18 -7.66 -18.94 -21.79
CA ASP A 18 -8.38 -18.69 -23.03
C ASP A 18 -9.12 -17.35 -23.02
N GLU A 19 -9.68 -16.94 -21.89
CA GLU A 19 -10.17 -15.56 -21.71
C GLU A 19 -9.04 -14.53 -21.89
N LEU A 20 -7.87 -14.78 -21.29
CA LEU A 20 -6.71 -13.89 -21.42
C LEU A 20 -6.23 -13.79 -22.87
N LYS A 21 -6.21 -14.91 -23.62
CA LYS A 21 -5.85 -14.92 -25.05
C LYS A 21 -6.85 -14.17 -25.91
N LYS A 22 -8.15 -14.26 -25.59
CA LYS A 22 -9.22 -13.53 -26.30
C LYS A 22 -9.15 -12.03 -26.01
N ALA A 23 -8.86 -11.65 -24.77
CA ALA A 23 -8.86 -10.25 -24.33
C ALA A 23 -7.55 -9.50 -24.65
N VAL A 24 -6.40 -10.20 -24.69
CA VAL A 24 -5.07 -9.57 -24.74
C VAL A 24 -4.20 -10.14 -25.86
N PRO A 25 -3.60 -9.28 -26.72
CA PRO A 25 -2.65 -9.71 -27.75
C PRO A 25 -1.45 -10.46 -27.16
N GLY A 26 -0.94 -11.49 -27.86
CA GLY A 26 0.08 -12.44 -27.34
C GLY A 26 1.37 -11.84 -26.76
N ARG A 27 1.75 -10.62 -27.14
CA ARG A 27 2.94 -9.93 -26.58
C ARG A 27 2.68 -9.12 -25.30
N GLN A 28 1.43 -8.92 -24.91
CA GLN A 28 1.04 -8.12 -23.75
C GLN A 28 0.52 -8.98 -22.58
N GLN A 29 0.31 -10.28 -22.80
CA GLN A 29 -0.23 -11.20 -21.79
C GLN A 29 0.65 -11.27 -20.53
N SER A 30 1.97 -11.39 -20.69
CA SER A 30 2.92 -11.41 -19.56
C SER A 30 2.89 -10.11 -18.76
N LYS A 31 2.70 -8.96 -19.43
CA LYS A 31 2.56 -7.66 -18.78
C LYS A 31 1.27 -7.58 -17.96
N VAL A 32 0.15 -8.01 -18.54
CA VAL A 32 -1.15 -8.01 -17.86
C VAL A 32 -1.13 -8.91 -16.63
N VAL A 33 -0.58 -10.13 -16.76
CA VAL A 33 -0.42 -11.06 -15.63
C VAL A 33 0.48 -10.46 -14.54
N ALA A 34 1.60 -9.82 -14.92
CA ALA A 34 2.49 -9.18 -13.96
C ALA A 34 1.84 -7.98 -13.24
N GLU A 35 1.03 -7.18 -13.95
CA GLU A 35 0.29 -6.07 -13.36
C GLU A 35 -0.81 -6.55 -12.41
N ALA A 36 -1.56 -7.59 -12.80
CA ALA A 36 -2.57 -8.22 -11.94
C ALA A 36 -1.94 -8.79 -10.67
N LEU A 37 -0.83 -9.55 -10.79
CA LEU A 37 -0.08 -10.06 -9.65
C LEU A 37 0.42 -8.95 -8.72
N ARG A 38 0.96 -7.85 -9.28
CA ARG A 38 1.39 -6.70 -8.47
C ARG A 38 0.23 -6.07 -7.70
N LYS A 39 -0.96 -5.97 -8.31
CA LYS A 39 -2.15 -5.42 -7.67
C LYS A 39 -2.61 -6.32 -6.53
N GLU A 40 -2.70 -7.62 -6.76
CA GLU A 40 -3.09 -8.59 -5.72
C GLU A 40 -2.10 -8.65 -4.56
N LEU A 41 -0.79 -8.67 -4.84
CA LEU A 41 0.23 -8.63 -3.80
C LEU A 41 0.16 -7.35 -2.95
N LYS A 42 -0.12 -6.19 -3.58
CA LYS A 42 -0.35 -4.94 -2.84
C LYS A 42 -1.59 -5.04 -1.95
N HIS A 43 -2.67 -5.63 -2.46
CA HIS A 43 -3.91 -5.78 -1.71
C HIS A 43 -3.72 -6.70 -0.48
N LEU A 44 -3.03 -7.84 -0.66
CA LEU A 44 -2.68 -8.74 0.45
C LEU A 44 -1.79 -8.05 1.49
N LYS A 45 -0.78 -7.29 1.04
CA LYS A 45 0.09 -6.52 1.94
C LYS A 45 -0.71 -5.49 2.72
N LEU A 46 -1.59 -4.75 2.06
CA LEU A 46 -2.45 -3.76 2.72
C LEU A 46 -3.36 -4.41 3.74
N LYS A 47 -4.03 -5.51 3.39
CA LYS A 47 -4.90 -6.25 4.31
C LYS A 47 -4.15 -6.68 5.56
N LYS A 48 -2.94 -7.22 5.38
CA LYS A 48 -2.06 -7.59 6.49
C LYS A 48 -1.67 -6.37 7.33
N SER A 49 -1.25 -5.28 6.70
CA SER A 49 -0.91 -4.05 7.41
C SER A 49 -2.09 -3.46 8.18
N ILE A 50 -3.31 -3.53 7.66
CA ILE A 50 -4.50 -3.07 8.37
C ILE A 50 -4.78 -3.95 9.59
N GLN A 51 -4.66 -5.27 9.45
CA GLN A 51 -4.82 -6.20 10.58
C GLN A 51 -3.74 -6.00 11.64
N ASP A 52 -2.48 -5.86 11.23
CA ASP A 52 -1.35 -5.63 12.13
C ASP A 52 -1.41 -4.26 12.80
N SER A 53 -1.91 -3.24 12.09
CA SER A 53 -2.07 -1.88 12.62
C SER A 53 -3.37 -1.70 13.42
N PHE A 54 -4.24 -2.71 13.44
CA PHE A 54 -5.50 -2.65 14.18
C PHE A 54 -5.19 -2.61 15.68
N GLY A 55 -5.43 -1.45 16.30
CA GLY A 55 -5.06 -1.21 17.68
C GLY A 55 -3.60 -0.79 17.89
N ALA A 56 -2.87 -0.42 16.82
CA ALA A 56 -1.57 0.25 16.94
C ALA A 56 -1.71 1.69 17.48
N TRP A 57 -2.92 2.26 17.42
CA TRP A 57 -3.24 3.55 18.01
C TRP A 57 -4.16 3.34 19.22
N LYS A 58 -3.60 3.39 20.43
CA LYS A 58 -4.36 3.32 21.69
C LYS A 58 -4.20 4.63 22.45
N GLU A 59 -5.27 5.09 23.10
CA GLU A 59 -5.24 6.27 23.98
C GLU A 59 -4.19 6.18 25.09
N LYS A 60 -3.89 4.96 25.56
CA LYS A 60 -2.85 4.70 26.56
C LYS A 60 -1.43 5.02 26.08
N ASP A 61 -1.17 4.89 24.78
CA ASP A 61 0.15 5.11 24.19
C ASP A 61 0.36 6.59 23.79
N HIS A 62 -0.72 7.39 23.75
CA HIS A 62 -0.69 8.81 23.37
C HIS A 62 -1.54 9.70 24.28
N PRO A 63 -1.12 9.90 25.55
CA PRO A 63 -1.83 10.79 26.47
C PRO A 63 -1.83 12.25 26.01
N GLU A 64 -0.86 12.68 25.19
CA GLU A 64 -0.79 14.04 24.63
C GLU A 64 -1.95 14.40 23.68
N LEU A 65 -2.72 13.41 23.23
CA LEU A 65 -3.83 13.58 22.29
C LEU A 65 -5.21 13.45 22.96
N ASN A 66 -5.28 13.20 24.27
CA ASN A 66 -6.53 13.06 25.03
C ASN A 66 -7.39 14.34 25.04
N GLU A 67 -6.76 15.52 25.04
CA GLU A 67 -7.47 16.81 24.97
C GLU A 67 -8.04 17.10 23.57
N GLY A 68 -7.74 16.24 22.58
CA GLY A 68 -8.18 16.38 21.20
C GLY A 68 -7.01 16.68 20.26
N THR A 69 -7.07 16.09 19.06
CA THR A 69 -6.04 16.25 18.02
C THR A 69 -5.85 17.71 17.59
N GLU A 70 -6.91 18.52 17.63
CA GLU A 70 -6.84 19.93 17.26
C GLU A 70 -5.91 20.73 18.19
N ASP A 71 -6.03 20.55 19.50
CA ASP A 71 -5.23 21.28 20.48
C ASP A 71 -3.77 20.84 20.47
N PHE A 72 -3.51 19.54 20.24
CA PHE A 72 -2.17 19.04 20.00
C PHE A 72 -1.52 19.68 18.77
N VAL A 73 -2.21 19.69 17.63
CA VAL A 73 -1.71 20.31 16.39
C VAL A 73 -1.51 21.83 16.56
N ARG A 74 -2.39 22.49 17.32
CA ARG A 74 -2.29 23.91 17.65
C ARG A 74 -1.05 24.21 18.51
N LYS A 75 -0.76 23.39 19.53
CA LYS A 75 0.47 23.48 20.35
C LYS A 75 1.72 23.29 19.47
N LEU A 76 1.70 22.30 18.56
CA LEU A 76 2.81 22.00 17.65
C LEU A 76 3.10 23.16 16.67
N ARG A 77 2.06 23.78 16.10
CA ARG A 77 2.17 24.93 15.18
C ARG A 77 2.64 26.21 15.86
N LYS A 78 2.37 26.38 17.17
CA LYS A 78 2.86 27.53 17.95
C LYS A 78 4.38 27.49 18.14
N SER A 79 4.99 26.30 18.14
CA SER A 79 6.42 26.11 18.43
C SER A 79 7.39 26.57 17.32
N THR A 80 6.93 26.86 16.09
CA THR A 80 7.85 27.20 14.98
C THR A 80 7.85 28.69 14.62
N ARG A 81 6.87 29.47 15.09
CA ARG A 81 6.69 30.88 14.66
C ARG A 81 7.33 31.93 15.57
N LEU A 82 7.73 31.58 16.79
CA LEU A 82 8.32 32.53 17.75
C LEU A 82 9.86 32.60 17.67
N THR A 83 10.52 31.68 16.98
CA THR A 83 12.00 31.58 16.96
C THR A 83 12.67 32.31 15.79
N ARG A 84 11.89 32.98 14.91
CA ARG A 84 12.41 33.65 13.71
C ARG A 84 12.31 35.18 13.73
N ILE A 85 12.08 35.75 14.91
CA ILE A 85 12.17 37.19 15.15
C ILE A 85 13.08 37.39 16.36
N ARG A 86 14.39 37.31 16.13
CA ARG A 86 15.40 37.91 17.01
C ARG A 86 16.62 38.27 16.18
#